data_AF-A0A4P1S2E1-F1
#
_entry.id   AF-A0A4P1S2E1-F1
#
_cell.length_a   1.000
_cell.length_b   1.000
_cell.length_c   1.000
_cell.angle_alpha   90.00
_cell.angle_beta   90.00
_cell.angle_gamma   90.00
#
_symmetry.space_group_name_H-M   'P 1'
#
loop_
_entity.id
_entity.type
_entity.pdbx_description
1 polymer ?
#
loop_
_entity_poly.entity_id
_entity_poly.type
_entity_poly.pdbx_seq_one_letter_code
_entity_poly.pdbx_strand_id
1 'polypeptide(L)'
;MFITVLVVVVVLSISMAVLLKSWSYRTRRMKESELLFRGKQYARAIQQYYQIHRRYPYTLEELARAKPRLIRQLWKDPMTRSGEWGLVFLSDVQSGKLAAEKARKLLPTLRVVGRDEPPPQAVLPTDTEEYSRKTKGQIVGVYSRSKDIPFLNYQKGKMYSDWKFMGIINRGNGFRKLRMGTYTPVR
;
A
#
# COMPACT_ATOMS: atom_id res chain seq x y z
N MET A 1 -41.95 -29.05 -29.44
CA MET A 1 -40.91 -29.77 -28.67
C MET A 1 -39.49 -29.25 -28.87
N PHE A 2 -39.06 -28.81 -30.06
CA PHE A 2 -37.70 -28.28 -30.26
C PHE A 2 -37.40 -27.00 -29.47
N ILE A 3 -38.36 -26.06 -29.43
CA ILE A 3 -38.21 -24.78 -28.73
C ILE A 3 -38.00 -25.00 -27.22
N THR A 4 -38.72 -25.94 -26.60
CA THR A 4 -38.57 -26.23 -25.16
C THR A 4 -37.18 -26.77 -24.82
N VAL A 5 -36.60 -27.61 -25.69
CA VAL A 5 -35.23 -28.13 -25.51
C VAL A 5 -34.21 -27.00 -25.62
N LEU A 6 -34.35 -26.12 -26.62
CA LEU A 6 -33.46 -24.98 -26.78
C LEU A 6 -33.51 -24.03 -25.57
N VAL A 7 -34.70 -23.76 -25.04
CA VAL A 7 -34.87 -22.93 -23.84
C VAL A 7 -34.16 -23.54 -22.63
N VAL A 8 -34.30 -24.85 -22.41
CA VAL A 8 -33.62 -25.54 -21.30
C VAL A 8 -32.10 -25.46 -21.43
N VAL A 9 -31.55 -25.68 -22.63
CA VAL A 9 -30.10 -25.59 -22.87
C VAL A 9 -29.59 -24.17 -22.62
N VAL A 10 -30.34 -23.15 -23.07
CA VAL A 10 -29.98 -21.74 -22.83
C VAL A 10 -30.00 -21.42 -21.32
N VAL A 11 -31.05 -21.82 -20.60
CA VAL A 11 -31.14 -21.60 -19.14
C VAL A 11 -29.97 -22.27 -18.43
N LEU A 12 -29.66 -23.53 -18.77
CA LEU A 12 -28.56 -24.28 -18.16
C LEU A 12 -27.20 -23.61 -18.41
N SER A 13 -26.99 -23.10 -19.62
CA SER A 13 -25.76 -22.39 -20.00
C SER A 13 -25.57 -21.09 -19.21
N ILE A 14 -26.63 -20.32 -19.00
CA ILE A 14 -26.61 -19.07 -18.23
C ILE A 14 -26.35 -19.38 -16.75
N SER A 15 -27.00 -20.40 -16.19
CA SER A 15 -26.77 -20.83 -14.80
C SER A 15 -25.31 -21.21 -14.55
N MET A 16 -24.68 -21.93 -15.48
CA MET A 16 -23.26 -22.31 -15.38
C MET A 16 -22.33 -21.08 -15.41
N ALA A 17 -22.63 -20.11 -16.26
CA ALA A 17 -21.84 -18.88 -16.38
C ALA A 17 -21.83 -18.05 -15.07
N VAL A 18 -22.95 -18.03 -14.34
CA VAL A 18 -23.04 -17.33 -13.04
C VAL A 18 -22.14 -17.97 -11.99
N LEU A 19 -22.08 -19.31 -11.96
CA LEU A 19 -21.24 -20.05 -11.01
C LEU A 19 -19.75 -19.71 -11.20
N LEU A 20 -19.27 -19.63 -12.44
CA LEU A 20 -17.87 -19.30 -12.77
C LEU A 20 -17.45 -17.91 -12.27
N LYS A 21 -18.33 -16.91 -12.41
CA LYS A 21 -18.03 -15.52 -12.02
C LYS A 21 -17.79 -15.39 -10.51
N SER A 22 -18.54 -16.15 -9.70
CA SER A 22 -18.45 -16.12 -8.23
C SER A 22 -17.07 -16.57 -7.69
N TRP A 23 -16.41 -17.50 -8.37
CA TRP A 23 -15.15 -18.09 -7.90
C TRP A 23 -13.97 -17.11 -8.02
N SER A 24 -13.93 -16.33 -9.11
CA SER A 24 -12.91 -15.31 -9.32
C SER A 24 -12.92 -14.23 -8.23
N TYR A 25 -14.11 -13.85 -7.75
CA TYR A 25 -14.26 -12.91 -6.63
C TYR A 25 -13.71 -13.50 -5.32
N ARG A 26 -14.01 -14.77 -5.03
CA ARG A 26 -13.52 -15.44 -3.81
C ARG A 26 -12.00 -15.52 -3.79
N THR A 27 -11.37 -15.90 -4.90
CA THR A 27 -9.90 -16.00 -4.99
C THR A 27 -9.22 -14.66 -4.80
N ARG A 28 -9.76 -13.58 -5.38
CA ARG A 28 -9.18 -12.23 -5.20
C ARG A 28 -9.30 -11.76 -3.74
N ARG A 29 -10.42 -12.02 -3.07
CA ARG A 29 -10.60 -11.71 -1.63
C ARG A 29 -9.62 -12.47 -0.72
N MET A 30 -9.32 -13.73 -1.05
CA MET A 30 -8.31 -14.51 -0.34
C MET A 30 -6.89 -13.93 -0.54
N LYS A 31 -6.57 -13.50 -1.77
CA LYS A 31 -5.28 -12.83 -2.03
C LYS A 31 -5.15 -11.51 -1.29
N GLU A 32 -6.24 -10.74 -1.17
CA GLU A 32 -6.28 -9.51 -0.38
C GLU A 32 -5.98 -9.78 1.09
N SER A 33 -6.68 -10.74 1.71
CA SER A 33 -6.46 -11.07 3.13
C SER A 33 -5.03 -11.55 3.39
N GLU A 34 -4.47 -12.32 2.46
CA GLU A 34 -3.09 -12.76 2.51
C GLU A 34 -2.09 -11.61 2.33
N LEU A 35 -2.34 -10.67 1.41
CA LEU A 35 -1.53 -9.46 1.25
C LEU A 35 -1.49 -8.67 2.56
N LEU A 36 -2.65 -8.49 3.21
CA LEU A 36 -2.73 -7.80 4.49
C LEU A 36 -1.96 -8.52 5.59
N PHE A 37 -2.11 -9.85 5.65
CA PHE A 37 -1.39 -10.66 6.63
C PHE A 37 0.12 -10.54 6.43
N ARG A 38 0.61 -10.75 5.21
CA ARG A 38 2.04 -10.66 4.85
C ARG A 38 2.59 -9.25 5.07
N GLY A 39 1.88 -8.22 4.63
CA GLY A 39 2.26 -6.82 4.83
C GLY A 39 2.37 -6.42 6.31
N LYS A 40 1.44 -6.89 7.15
CA LYS A 40 1.50 -6.68 8.61
C LYS A 40 2.72 -7.35 9.26
N GLN A 41 3.08 -8.56 8.81
CA GLN A 41 4.29 -9.25 9.30
C GLN A 41 5.54 -8.43 9.00
N TYR A 42 5.67 -7.87 7.80
CA TYR A 42 6.79 -6.99 7.45
C TYR A 42 6.82 -5.72 8.29
N ALA A 43 5.69 -5.03 8.44
CA ALA A 43 5.63 -3.81 9.27
C ALA A 43 6.04 -4.08 10.72
N ARG A 44 5.59 -5.22 11.29
CA ARG A 44 5.95 -5.63 12.65
C ARG A 44 7.43 -6.01 12.76
N ALA A 45 7.97 -6.73 11.79
CA ALA A 45 9.39 -7.10 11.77
C ALA A 45 10.29 -5.86 11.70
N ILE A 46 9.96 -4.91 10.83
CA ILE A 46 10.70 -3.63 10.71
C ILE A 46 10.65 -2.85 12.03
N GLN A 47 9.48 -2.80 12.67
CA GLN A 47 9.34 -2.15 13.97
C GLN A 47 10.24 -2.79 15.04
N GLN A 48 10.23 -4.12 15.15
CA GLN A 48 11.06 -4.84 16.12
C GLN A 48 12.55 -4.66 15.82
N TYR A 49 12.94 -4.65 14.54
CA TYR A 49 14.31 -4.40 14.11
C TYR A 49 14.80 -3.04 14.62
N TYR A 50 13.98 -2.00 14.46
CA TYR A 50 14.29 -0.68 14.98
C TYR A 50 14.34 -0.63 16.52
N GLN A 51 13.48 -1.38 17.22
CA GLN A 51 13.52 -1.43 18.69
C GLN A 51 14.85 -2.00 19.21
N ILE A 52 15.37 -3.03 18.55
CA ILE A 52 16.60 -3.74 18.96
C ILE A 52 17.84 -2.99 18.50
N HIS A 53 17.90 -2.62 17.21
CA HIS A 53 19.11 -2.07 16.60
C HIS A 53 19.12 -0.53 16.51
N ARG A 54 18.03 0.14 16.90
CA ARG A 54 17.84 1.61 16.81
C ARG A 54 18.03 2.20 15.41
N ARG A 55 18.08 1.35 14.38
CA ARG A 55 18.17 1.69 12.95
C ARG A 55 17.14 0.89 12.16
N TYR A 56 16.76 1.39 11.00
CA TYR A 56 15.94 0.63 10.05
C TYR A 56 16.85 -0.21 9.12
N PRO A 57 16.38 -1.35 8.59
CA PRO A 57 17.19 -2.23 7.73
C PRO A 57 17.42 -1.61 6.35
N TYR A 58 18.55 -1.88 5.69
CA TYR A 58 18.78 -1.45 4.30
C TYR A 58 18.22 -2.44 3.28
N THR A 59 18.06 -3.69 3.66
CA THR A 59 17.51 -4.76 2.81
C THR A 59 16.47 -5.59 3.58
N LEU A 60 15.53 -6.23 2.87
CA LEU A 60 14.59 -7.16 3.50
C LEU A 60 15.29 -8.42 4.02
N GLU A 61 16.44 -8.78 3.46
CA GLU A 61 17.22 -9.94 3.90
C GLU A 61 17.82 -9.74 5.30
N GLU A 62 18.18 -8.50 5.67
CA GLU A 62 18.60 -8.17 7.03
C GLU A 62 17.54 -8.57 8.07
N LEU A 63 16.24 -8.40 7.76
CA LEU A 63 15.15 -8.79 8.66
C LEU A 63 15.07 -10.31 8.89
N ALA A 64 15.44 -11.11 7.88
CA ALA A 64 15.44 -12.56 8.00
C ALA A 64 16.71 -13.11 8.66
N ARG A 65 17.85 -12.44 8.47
CA ARG A 65 19.12 -12.81 9.10
C ARG A 65 19.26 -12.30 10.54
N ALA A 66 18.48 -11.29 10.93
CA ALA A 66 18.50 -10.72 12.26
C ALA A 66 18.27 -11.76 13.36
N LYS A 67 18.97 -11.57 14.49
CA LYS A 67 18.78 -12.33 15.73
C LYS A 67 18.29 -11.37 16.82
N PRO A 68 17.15 -11.63 17.48
CA PRO A 68 16.21 -12.73 17.28
C PRO A 68 15.51 -12.67 15.91
N ARG A 69 15.00 -13.82 15.44
CA ARG A 69 14.38 -13.95 14.11
C ARG A 69 13.08 -13.14 14.05
N LEU A 70 13.09 -12.05 13.28
CA LEU A 70 11.96 -11.10 13.21
C LEU A 70 10.88 -11.50 12.22
N ILE A 71 11.23 -12.34 11.24
CA ILE A 71 10.29 -12.85 10.25
C ILE A 71 10.52 -14.35 9.99
N ARG A 72 9.43 -15.12 9.89
CA ARG A 72 9.51 -16.57 9.64
C ARG A 72 10.08 -16.87 8.26
N GLN A 73 9.68 -16.10 7.25
CA GLN A 73 10.15 -16.24 5.87
C GLN A 73 9.95 -14.94 5.09
N LEU A 74 10.73 -14.75 4.01
CA LEU A 74 10.44 -13.69 3.05
C LEU A 74 9.21 -14.10 2.23
N TRP A 75 8.09 -13.49 2.57
CA TRP A 75 6.83 -13.69 1.86
C TRP A 75 6.86 -12.98 0.51
N LYS A 76 6.35 -13.65 -0.53
CA LYS A 76 6.14 -13.03 -1.85
C LYS A 76 4.87 -12.16 -1.83
N ASP A 77 4.77 -11.18 -2.70
CA ASP A 77 3.53 -10.42 -2.92
C ASP A 77 2.50 -11.31 -3.66
N PRO A 78 1.31 -11.61 -3.09
CA PRO A 78 0.29 -12.46 -3.74
C PRO A 78 -0.46 -11.76 -4.89
N MET A 79 -0.33 -10.44 -5.04
CA MET A 79 -0.98 -9.69 -6.14
C MET A 79 -0.12 -9.61 -7.39
N THR A 80 1.20 -9.71 -7.25
CA THR A 80 2.15 -9.52 -8.35
C THR A 80 2.66 -10.86 -8.85
N ARG A 81 2.76 -11.05 -10.18
CA ARG A 81 3.31 -12.30 -10.77
C ARG A 81 4.77 -12.55 -10.42
N SER A 82 5.58 -11.50 -10.31
CA SER A 82 6.98 -11.61 -9.84
C SER A 82 7.10 -11.90 -8.35
N GLY A 83 6.05 -11.60 -7.57
CA GLY A 83 6.08 -11.74 -6.11
C GLY A 83 6.97 -10.73 -5.38
N GLU A 84 7.45 -9.70 -6.07
CA GLU A 84 8.31 -8.67 -5.48
C GLU A 84 7.51 -7.56 -4.80
N TRP A 85 7.95 -7.17 -3.60
CA TRP A 85 7.39 -6.03 -2.90
C TRP A 85 8.00 -4.71 -3.40
N GLY A 86 7.20 -3.65 -3.39
CA GLY A 86 7.68 -2.28 -3.38
C GLY A 86 8.23 -1.93 -1.99
N LEU A 87 9.33 -1.21 -1.93
CA LEU A 87 9.99 -0.80 -0.69
C LEU A 87 9.70 0.68 -0.44
N VAL A 88 9.35 1.03 0.80
CA VAL A 88 9.23 2.41 1.23
C VAL A 88 10.50 2.79 1.98
N PHE A 89 11.22 3.78 1.47
CA PHE A 89 12.42 4.29 2.10
C PHE A 89 12.11 5.42 3.08
N LEU A 90 12.95 5.53 4.13
CA LEU A 90 12.84 6.60 5.13
C LEU A 90 13.01 7.98 4.50
N SER A 91 13.91 8.10 3.51
CA SER A 91 14.13 9.32 2.73
C SER A 91 12.84 9.83 2.11
N ASP A 92 12.09 8.94 1.46
CA ASP A 92 10.87 9.28 0.72
C ASP A 92 9.77 9.76 1.68
N VAL A 93 9.67 9.13 2.85
CA VAL A 93 8.73 9.55 3.90
C VAL A 93 9.11 10.91 4.48
N GLN A 94 10.40 11.18 4.70
CA GLN A 94 10.87 12.44 5.25
C GLN A 94 10.71 13.59 4.24
N SER A 95 11.05 13.36 2.97
CA SER A 95 10.84 14.32 1.87
C SER A 95 9.36 14.67 1.71
N GLY A 96 8.47 13.68 1.76
CA GLY A 96 7.02 13.91 1.71
C GLY A 96 6.49 14.74 2.89
N LYS A 97 7.02 14.53 4.10
CA LYS A 97 6.67 15.35 5.28
C LYS A 97 7.17 16.78 5.15
N LEU A 98 8.41 16.98 4.69
CA LEU A 98 9.00 18.29 4.47
C LEU A 98 8.23 19.07 3.39
N ALA A 99 7.86 18.41 2.29
CA ALA A 99 7.03 19.00 1.24
C ALA A 99 5.63 19.40 1.77
N ALA A 100 4.99 18.52 2.56
CA ALA A 100 3.69 18.81 3.17
C ALA A 100 3.77 19.94 4.21
N GLU A 101 4.83 20.01 5.00
CA GLU A 101 5.06 21.08 5.96
C GLU A 101 5.32 22.41 5.25
N LYS A 102 6.14 22.42 4.19
CA LYS A 102 6.35 23.59 3.34
C LYS A 102 5.03 24.08 2.74
N ALA A 103 4.23 23.18 2.17
CA ALA A 103 2.89 23.52 1.67
C ALA A 103 1.98 24.07 2.77
N ARG A 104 1.98 23.47 3.97
CA ARG A 104 1.19 23.95 5.14
C ARG A 104 1.63 25.32 5.64
N LYS A 105 2.91 25.66 5.58
CA LYS A 105 3.41 26.99 5.92
C LYS A 105 3.10 28.03 4.84
N LEU A 106 2.93 27.61 3.60
CA LEU A 106 2.51 28.47 2.48
C LEU A 106 0.98 28.64 2.39
N LEU A 107 0.21 27.68 2.93
CA LEU A 107 -1.26 27.70 2.97
C LEU A 107 -1.89 28.88 3.74
N PRO A 108 -1.31 29.45 4.83
CA PRO A 108 -1.81 30.70 5.42
C PRO A 108 -1.43 31.95 4.61
N THR A 109 -0.35 31.93 3.83
CA THR A 109 0.09 33.08 3.02
C THR A 109 -0.79 33.28 1.78
N LEU A 110 -1.39 32.20 1.26
CA LEU A 110 -2.30 32.27 0.11
C LEU A 110 -3.70 32.84 0.45
N ARG A 111 -4.02 33.09 1.72
CA ARG A 111 -5.31 33.68 2.12
C ARG A 111 -5.29 35.22 2.21
N VAL A 112 -4.11 35.84 2.11
CA VAL A 112 -3.95 37.31 2.22
C VAL A 112 -3.62 37.98 0.87
N VAL A 113 -3.21 37.24 -0.16
CA VAL A 113 -3.00 37.83 -1.48
C VAL A 113 -4.33 37.89 -2.22
N GLY A 114 -5.02 39.00 -2.03
CA GLY A 114 -6.19 39.37 -2.82
C GLY A 114 -5.82 39.53 -4.29
N ARG A 115 -6.70 38.97 -5.13
CA ARG A 115 -7.21 39.55 -6.38
C ARG A 115 -6.16 40.26 -7.26
N ASP A 116 -5.74 39.55 -8.31
CA ASP A 116 -5.28 40.04 -9.63
C ASP A 116 -3.86 39.67 -10.10
N GLU A 117 -3.13 38.84 -9.37
CA GLU A 117 -1.91 38.21 -9.93
C GLU A 117 -2.18 36.74 -10.27
N PRO A 118 -1.97 36.29 -11.52
CA PRO A 118 -2.04 34.87 -11.83
C PRO A 118 -1.00 34.18 -10.94
N PRO A 119 -1.38 33.13 -10.18
CA PRO A 119 -0.46 32.47 -9.28
C PRO A 119 0.78 32.07 -10.07
N PRO A 120 2.01 32.32 -9.56
CA PRO A 120 3.20 31.72 -10.14
C PRO A 120 2.87 30.24 -10.23
N GLN A 121 2.83 29.70 -11.46
CA GLN A 121 2.52 28.30 -11.67
C GLN A 121 3.42 27.54 -10.72
N ALA A 122 2.83 26.94 -9.68
CA ALA A 122 3.53 25.99 -8.86
C ALA A 122 3.76 24.83 -9.80
N VAL A 123 4.85 24.90 -10.55
CA VAL A 123 5.40 23.79 -11.30
C VAL A 123 5.76 22.79 -10.21
N LEU A 124 4.78 21.95 -9.86
CA LEU A 124 5.02 20.70 -9.17
C LEU A 124 6.11 20.04 -9.99
N PRO A 125 7.31 19.80 -9.44
CA PRO A 125 8.38 19.17 -10.19
C PRO A 125 7.84 17.83 -10.70
N THR A 126 7.68 17.74 -12.02
CA THR A 126 7.25 16.55 -12.77
C THR A 126 8.28 15.40 -12.62
N ASP A 127 9.37 15.65 -11.90
CA ASP A 127 10.46 14.73 -11.59
C ASP A 127 10.23 13.96 -10.28
N THR A 128 9.03 14.02 -9.70
CA THR A 128 8.70 13.28 -8.47
C THR A 128 8.80 11.76 -8.63
N GLU A 129 8.68 11.24 -9.85
CA GLU A 129 8.91 9.82 -10.14
C GLU A 129 10.40 9.45 -10.30
N GLU A 130 11.27 10.42 -10.56
CA GLU A 130 12.71 10.19 -10.73
C GLU A 130 13.48 10.30 -9.40
N TYR A 131 12.95 11.06 -8.44
CA TYR A 131 13.55 11.22 -7.10
C TYR A 131 13.52 9.95 -6.23
N SER A 132 12.56 9.03 -6.45
CA SER A 132 12.49 7.75 -5.71
C SER A 132 13.50 6.71 -6.24
N ARG A 133 14.07 6.94 -7.43
CA ARG A 133 14.87 5.91 -8.13
C ARG A 133 16.31 5.78 -7.65
N LYS A 134 16.86 6.75 -6.90
CA LYS A 134 18.32 6.82 -6.66
C LYS A 134 18.78 7.05 -5.22
N THR A 135 18.04 6.59 -4.22
CA THR A 135 18.63 6.45 -2.89
C THR A 135 18.21 5.12 -2.26
N LYS A 136 19.13 4.14 -2.26
CA LYS A 136 19.03 2.92 -1.43
C LYS A 136 19.12 3.36 0.04
N GLY A 137 18.01 3.87 0.57
CA GLY A 137 17.89 4.33 1.95
C GLY A 137 17.48 3.20 2.90
N GLN A 138 17.37 3.53 4.17
CA GLN A 138 16.80 2.60 5.15
C GLN A 138 15.31 2.34 4.84
N ILE A 139 14.91 1.07 4.87
CA ILE A 139 13.56 0.61 4.56
C ILE A 139 12.68 0.74 5.80
N VAL A 140 11.58 1.48 5.67
CA VAL A 140 10.60 1.68 6.75
C VAL A 140 9.30 0.93 6.52
N GLY A 141 9.10 0.38 5.33
CA GLY A 141 7.88 -0.35 4.99
C GLY A 141 7.92 -1.03 3.63
N VAL A 142 6.82 -1.72 3.35
CA VAL A 142 6.57 -2.39 2.08
C VAL A 142 5.20 -2.01 1.52
N TYR A 143 5.03 -2.10 0.21
CA TYR A 143 3.75 -1.94 -0.48
C TYR A 143 3.67 -2.90 -1.67
N SER A 144 2.47 -3.22 -2.14
CA SER A 144 2.30 -4.06 -3.32
C SER A 144 2.50 -3.24 -4.60
N ARG A 145 3.16 -3.80 -5.61
CA ARG A 145 3.37 -3.10 -6.89
C ARG A 145 2.15 -3.16 -7.83
N SER A 146 1.11 -3.91 -7.46
CA SER A 146 -0.09 -4.03 -8.30
C SER A 146 -0.86 -2.70 -8.36
N LYS A 147 -1.29 -2.34 -9.57
CA LYS A 147 -2.18 -1.20 -9.86
C LYS A 147 -3.66 -1.61 -9.92
N ASP A 148 -3.98 -2.84 -9.50
CA ASP A 148 -5.35 -3.32 -9.46
C ASP A 148 -6.17 -2.58 -8.39
N ILE A 149 -7.47 -2.43 -8.67
CA ILE A 149 -8.43 -1.84 -7.74
C ILE A 149 -8.79 -2.88 -6.66
N PRO A 150 -8.64 -2.56 -5.36
CA PRO A 150 -8.99 -3.46 -4.27
C PRO A 150 -10.50 -3.48 -3.99
N PHE A 151 -11.00 -4.58 -3.43
CA PHE A 151 -12.35 -4.66 -2.85
C PHE A 151 -12.44 -4.13 -1.42
N LEU A 152 -11.32 -3.84 -0.79
CA LEU A 152 -11.23 -3.24 0.54
C LEU A 152 -10.71 -1.81 0.38
N ASN A 153 -11.27 -0.88 1.16
CA ASN A 153 -10.66 0.43 1.28
C ASN A 153 -9.66 0.39 2.43
N TYR A 154 -8.36 0.42 2.11
CA TYR A 154 -7.30 0.55 3.09
C TYR A 154 -6.61 1.90 2.97
N GLN A 155 -6.47 2.62 4.10
CA GLN A 155 -5.81 3.92 4.16
C GLN A 155 -6.38 4.98 3.17
N LYS A 156 -7.62 4.83 2.70
CA LYS A 156 -8.24 5.66 1.64
C LYS A 156 -7.57 5.54 0.26
N GLY A 157 -6.72 4.53 0.06
CA GLY A 157 -6.11 4.23 -1.24
C GLY A 157 -7.12 3.64 -2.23
N LYS A 158 -7.01 4.03 -3.50
CA LYS A 158 -7.84 3.51 -4.60
C LYS A 158 -7.20 2.29 -5.27
N MET A 159 -5.92 2.04 -5.03
CA MET A 159 -5.13 0.95 -5.62
C MET A 159 -4.33 0.20 -4.54
N TYR A 160 -3.89 -1.03 -4.84
CA TYR A 160 -2.99 -1.77 -3.92
C TYR A 160 -1.63 -1.08 -3.71
N SER A 161 -1.15 -0.30 -4.67
CA SER A 161 0.06 0.51 -4.54
C SER A 161 -0.02 1.57 -3.44
N ASP A 162 -1.23 2.02 -3.11
CA ASP A 162 -1.46 3.00 -2.05
C ASP A 162 -1.36 2.34 -0.66
N TRP A 163 -1.41 1.01 -0.60
CA TRP A 163 -1.39 0.26 0.65
C TRP A 163 0.05 0.13 1.16
N LYS A 164 0.47 1.15 1.90
CA LYS A 164 1.80 1.21 2.50
C LYS A 164 1.80 0.63 3.91
N PHE A 165 2.48 -0.49 4.09
CA PHE A 165 2.68 -1.16 5.38
C PHE A 165 3.99 -0.66 6.01
N MET A 166 3.89 0.32 6.89
CA MET A 166 5.05 0.97 7.50
C MET A 166 5.21 0.57 8.98
N GLY A 167 6.45 0.29 9.38
CA GLY A 167 6.85 -0.05 10.76
C GLY A 167 7.45 1.12 11.53
N ILE A 168 7.06 2.37 11.22
CA ILE A 168 7.64 3.56 11.87
C ILE A 168 7.17 3.72 13.32
N ILE A 169 8.11 3.96 14.23
CA ILE A 169 7.81 4.22 15.64
C ILE A 169 7.67 5.73 15.84
N ASN A 170 6.47 6.22 16.16
CA ASN A 170 6.28 7.63 16.51
C ASN A 170 6.66 7.84 17.97
N ARG A 171 7.74 8.59 18.22
CA ARG A 171 8.26 8.90 19.55
C ARG A 171 7.57 10.17 20.07
N GLY A 172 6.29 10.06 20.44
CA GLY A 172 5.51 11.14 21.03
C GLY A 172 4.38 10.57 21.88
N ASN A 173 4.34 10.98 23.14
CA ASN A 173 3.45 10.50 24.22
C ASN A 173 2.10 9.92 23.77
N GLY A 174 1.84 8.70 24.24
CA GLY A 174 0.61 7.94 23.99
C GLY A 174 0.81 6.93 22.88
N PHE A 175 0.80 5.64 23.24
CA PHE A 175 0.80 4.49 22.35
C PHE A 175 -0.36 4.58 21.34
N ARG A 176 -0.19 5.35 20.27
CA ARG A 176 -0.99 5.18 19.07
C ARG A 176 -0.42 3.95 18.38
N LYS A 177 -1.00 2.80 18.76
CA LYS A 177 -1.00 1.52 18.03
C LYS A 177 -0.69 1.79 16.56
N LEU A 178 0.22 0.99 15.98
CA LEU A 178 0.45 0.89 14.54
C LEU A 178 -0.81 1.34 13.84
N ARG A 179 -0.80 2.42 13.05
CA ARG A 179 -1.90 2.69 12.14
C ARG A 179 -1.84 1.62 11.06
N MET A 180 -2.07 0.36 11.45
CA MET A 180 -2.68 -0.63 10.61
C MET A 180 -3.95 0.07 10.14
N GLY A 181 -3.91 0.59 8.91
CA GLY A 181 -5.07 1.27 8.35
C GLY A 181 -6.32 0.47 8.64
N THR A 182 -7.38 1.16 9.03
CA THR A 182 -8.69 0.55 9.17
C THR A 182 -9.09 0.06 7.78
N TYR A 183 -9.42 -1.21 7.65
CA TYR A 183 -9.97 -1.79 6.42
C TYR A 183 -11.49 -1.73 6.56
N THR A 184 -12.17 -1.00 5.67
CA THR A 184 -13.62 -1.09 5.53
C THR A 184 -13.96 -1.86 4.26
N PRO A 185 -14.98 -2.75 4.30
CA PRO A 185 -15.48 -3.34 3.06
C PRO A 185 -16.01 -2.21 2.17
N VAL A 186 -15.67 -2.26 0.88
CA VAL A 186 -16.37 -1.45 -0.13
C VAL A 186 -17.77 -2.03 -0.23
N ARG A 187 -18.79 -1.21 0.06
CA ARG A 187 -20.21 -1.57 -0.11
C ARG A 187 -20.56 -1.64 -1.59
#